data_AF-U1Q0R3-F1
#
_entry.id   AF-U1Q0R3-F1
#
_cell.length_a   1.000
_cell.length_b   1.000
_cell.length_c   1.000
_cell.angle_alpha   90.00
_cell.angle_beta   90.00
_cell.angle_gamma   90.00
#
_symmetry.space_group_name_H-M   'P 1'
#
loop_
_entity.id
_entity.type
_entity.pdbx_description
1 polymer ?
#
loop_
_entity_poly.entity_id
_entity_poly.type
_entity_poly.pdbx_seq_one_letter_code
_entity_poly.pdbx_strand_id
1 'polypeptide(L)'
;MKRVEDGEQWTLFSPDEAPDLHDVFETEFEERYHKYEQQAGKNELRQSERVDAEELWRKMLTRLSETGHPWLTFKDPCNIQSPQGHVGTVHSSNLCTEVTPNTSANEHAVCNLESVNFATHTVDAELD
;
A
#
# COMPACT_ATOMS: atom_id res chain seq x y z
N MET A 1 8.74 -1.97 3.61
CA MET A 1 9.85 -0.99 3.75
C MET A 1 10.94 -1.45 4.71
N LYS A 2 10.61 -2.02 5.87
CA LYS A 2 11.57 -2.62 6.82
C LYS A 2 12.68 -3.43 6.11
N ARG A 3 12.30 -4.42 5.27
CA ARG A 3 13.24 -5.22 4.46
C ARG A 3 14.22 -4.43 3.59
N VAL A 4 13.81 -3.28 3.06
CA VAL A 4 14.70 -2.41 2.26
C VAL A 4 15.72 -1.72 3.16
N GLU A 5 15.28 -1.24 4.32
CA GLU A 5 16.13 -0.58 5.31
C GLU A 5 17.15 -1.55 5.93
N ASP A 6 16.71 -2.78 6.19
CA ASP A 6 17.51 -3.84 6.81
C ASP A 6 18.39 -4.62 5.81
N GLY A 7 18.29 -4.34 4.50
CA GLY A 7 19.04 -5.05 3.46
C GLY A 7 18.66 -6.53 3.33
N GLU A 8 17.39 -6.85 3.56
CA GLU A 8 16.87 -8.22 3.55
C GLU A 8 16.25 -8.60 2.19
N GLN A 9 15.89 -9.89 2.07
CA GLN A 9 15.17 -10.40 0.90
C GLN A 9 13.68 -10.07 0.95
N TRP A 10 13.03 -10.05 -0.20
CA TRP A 10 11.58 -9.96 -0.38
C TRP A 10 11.06 -11.13 -1.20
N THR A 11 9.94 -11.73 -0.79
CA THR A 11 9.31 -12.84 -1.51
C THR A 11 8.08 -12.36 -2.29
N LEU A 12 8.05 -12.65 -3.59
CA LEU A 12 6.91 -12.44 -4.47
C LEU A 12 6.03 -13.70 -4.46
N PHE A 13 4.72 -13.52 -4.40
CA PHE A 13 3.73 -14.61 -4.39
C PHE A 13 2.67 -14.39 -5.47
N SER A 14 2.10 -15.48 -5.98
CA SER A 14 0.82 -15.41 -6.70
C SER A 14 -0.33 -15.17 -5.71
N PRO A 15 -1.26 -14.23 -5.98
CA PRO A 15 -2.45 -14.03 -5.14
C PRO A 15 -3.31 -15.29 -4.99
N ASP A 16 -3.30 -16.21 -5.96
CA ASP A 16 -4.04 -17.48 -5.84
C ASP A 16 -3.51 -18.38 -4.71
N GLU A 17 -2.24 -18.21 -4.34
CA GLU A 17 -1.57 -19.00 -3.30
C GLU A 17 -1.47 -18.27 -1.95
N ALA A 18 -1.62 -16.95 -1.97
CA ALA A 18 -1.66 -16.09 -0.79
C ALA A 18 -2.83 -15.08 -0.85
N PRO A 19 -4.09 -15.55 -0.97
CA PRO A 19 -5.24 -14.73 -1.35
C PRO A 19 -5.64 -13.69 -0.31
N ASP A 20 -5.26 -13.92 0.93
CA ASP A 20 -5.64 -13.13 2.09
C ASP A 20 -4.68 -11.97 2.40
N LEU A 21 -3.47 -11.98 1.83
CA LEU A 21 -2.48 -10.91 2.05
C LEU A 21 -2.95 -9.53 1.57
N HIS A 22 -3.86 -9.49 0.60
CA HIS A 22 -4.39 -8.23 0.10
C HIS A 22 -5.30 -7.53 1.13
N ASP A 23 -5.98 -8.30 1.99
CA ASP A 23 -7.03 -7.81 2.89
C ASP A 23 -6.51 -7.47 4.30
N VAL A 24 -5.36 -8.02 4.70
CA VAL A 24 -4.74 -7.78 6.02
C VAL A 24 -3.62 -6.74 5.93
N PHE A 25 -3.34 -6.04 7.03
CA PHE A 25 -2.31 -4.98 7.10
C PHE A 25 -1.58 -5.02 8.45
N GLU A 26 -0.50 -4.25 8.56
CA GLU A 26 0.31 -4.13 9.78
C GLU A 26 0.78 -5.50 10.34
N THR A 27 0.62 -5.75 11.64
CA THR A 27 1.16 -6.94 12.31
C THR A 27 0.59 -8.23 11.73
N GLU A 28 -0.71 -8.24 11.43
CA GLU A 28 -1.37 -9.41 10.85
C GLU A 28 -0.84 -9.71 9.44
N PHE A 29 -0.59 -8.68 8.64
CA PHE A 29 0.08 -8.86 7.34
C PHE A 29 1.47 -9.45 7.52
N GLU A 30 2.29 -8.92 8.42
CA GLU A 30 3.66 -9.40 8.65
C GLU A 30 3.68 -10.88 9.06
N GLU A 31 2.84 -11.27 10.02
CA GLU A 31 2.72 -12.66 10.47
C GLU A 31 2.31 -13.61 9.34
N ARG A 32 1.28 -13.24 8.57
CA ARG A 32 0.81 -14.08 7.45
C ARG A 32 1.81 -14.12 6.31
N TYR A 33 2.44 -13.00 5.98
CA TYR A 33 3.48 -12.91 4.96
C TYR A 33 4.67 -13.82 5.31
N HIS A 34 5.16 -13.77 6.55
CA HIS A 34 6.23 -14.65 7.02
C HIS A 34 5.86 -16.13 6.97
N LYS A 35 4.61 -16.48 7.27
CA LYS A 35 4.13 -17.86 7.13
C LYS A 35 4.21 -18.33 5.67
N TYR A 36 3.78 -17.52 4.71
CA TYR A 36 3.90 -17.84 3.29
C TYR A 36 5.37 -17.92 2.84
N GLU A 37 6.26 -17.07 3.36
CA GLU A 37 7.71 -17.18 3.09
C GLU A 37 8.32 -18.51 3.55
N GLN A 38 7.85 -19.04 4.69
CA GLN A 38 8.27 -20.35 5.19
C GLN A 38 7.74 -21.49 4.31
N GLN A 39 6.49 -21.41 3.85
CA GLN A 39 5.90 -22.39 2.93
C GLN A 39 6.62 -22.39 1.57
N ALA A 40 6.93 -21.20 1.03
CA ALA A 40 7.78 -21.05 -0.15
C ALA A 40 9.16 -21.71 0.04
N GLY A 41 9.79 -21.49 1.19
CA GLY A 41 11.08 -22.11 1.52
C GLY A 41 11.04 -23.65 1.63
N LYS A 42 9.86 -24.23 1.84
CA LYS A 42 9.63 -25.68 1.84
C LYS A 42 9.16 -26.22 0.47
N ASN A 43 9.07 -25.37 -0.55
CA ASN A 43 8.49 -25.68 -1.86
C ASN A 43 7.02 -26.14 -1.79
N GLU A 44 6.26 -25.62 -0.82
CA GLU A 44 4.82 -25.91 -0.68
C GLU A 44 3.95 -24.99 -1.56
N LEU A 45 4.51 -23.91 -2.09
CA LEU A 45 3.87 -22.99 -3.04
C LEU A 45 4.41 -23.22 -4.45
N ARG A 46 3.55 -23.20 -5.46
CA ARG A 46 3.91 -23.45 -6.86
C ARG A 46 4.61 -22.26 -7.50
N GLN A 47 4.26 -21.05 -7.09
CA GLN A 47 4.70 -19.79 -7.68
C GLN A 47 5.12 -18.81 -6.58
N SER A 48 6.41 -18.85 -6.26
CA SER A 48 7.07 -17.85 -5.42
C SER A 48 8.47 -17.55 -5.94
N GLU A 49 8.93 -16.32 -5.72
CA GLU A 49 10.26 -15.87 -6.13
C GLU A 49 10.86 -15.01 -5.00
N ARG A 50 12.11 -15.25 -4.63
CA ARG A 50 12.84 -14.39 -3.69
C ARG A 50 13.75 -13.44 -4.46
N VAL A 51 13.69 -12.16 -4.12
CA VAL A 51 14.48 -11.09 -4.70
C VAL A 51 15.12 -10.25 -3.60
N ASP A 52 16.17 -9.51 -3.95
CA ASP A 52 16.72 -8.49 -3.05
C ASP A 52 15.74 -7.31 -2.92
N ALA A 53 15.40 -6.92 -1.68
CA ALA A 53 14.42 -5.86 -1.46
C ALA A 53 14.95 -4.49 -1.91
N GLU A 54 16.24 -4.23 -1.71
CA GLU A 54 16.89 -2.98 -2.12
C GLU A 54 16.96 -2.87 -3.64
N GLU A 55 17.27 -3.97 -4.34
CA GLU A 55 17.26 -4.01 -5.80
C GLU A 55 15.87 -3.74 -6.37
N LEU A 56 14.83 -4.39 -5.82
CA LEU A 56 13.44 -4.14 -6.21
C LEU A 56 13.04 -2.68 -5.97
N TRP A 57 13.43 -2.10 -4.83
CA TRP A 57 13.20 -0.70 -4.50
C TRP A 57 13.88 0.26 -5.49
N ARG A 58 15.18 0.05 -5.76
CA ARG A 58 15.94 0.83 -6.76
C ARG A 58 15.29 0.75 -8.14
N LYS A 59 14.78 -0.42 -8.54
CA LYS A 59 14.07 -0.60 -9.81
C LYS A 59 12.77 0.23 -9.86
N MET A 60 11.99 0.26 -8.79
CA MET A 60 10.77 1.08 -8.71
C MET A 60 11.10 2.58 -8.81
N LEU A 61 12.10 3.06 -8.07
CA LEU A 61 12.53 4.46 -8.13
C LEU A 61 13.08 4.85 -9.50
N THR A 62 13.83 3.95 -10.14
CA THR A 62 14.33 4.17 -11.50
C THR A 62 13.17 4.36 -12.48
N ARG A 63 12.14 3.49 -12.42
CA ARG A 63 10.95 3.64 -13.28
C ARG A 63 10.17 4.92 -13.03
N LEU A 64 9.99 5.28 -11.75
CA LEU A 64 9.37 6.54 -11.38
C LEU A 64 10.15 7.74 -11.95
N SER A 65 11.48 7.72 -11.84
CA SER A 65 12.34 8.78 -12.39
C SER A 65 12.32 8.83 -13.92
N GLU A 66 12.25 7.69 -14.59
CA GLU A 66 12.31 7.61 -16.06
C GLU A 66 10.97 7.95 -16.73
N THR A 67 9.85 7.59 -16.09
CA THR A 67 8.52 7.58 -16.73
C THR A 67 7.44 8.32 -15.96
N GLY A 68 7.74 8.80 -14.74
CA GLY A 68 6.76 9.34 -13.81
C GLY A 68 5.88 8.28 -13.14
N HIS A 69 6.09 6.98 -13.40
CA HIS A 69 5.26 5.88 -12.89
C HIS A 69 6.09 4.64 -12.49
N PRO A 70 5.58 3.78 -11.58
CA PRO A 70 4.39 3.98 -10.76
C PRO A 70 4.64 4.96 -9.61
N TRP A 71 3.58 5.62 -9.13
CA TRP A 71 3.65 6.39 -7.88
C TRP A 71 3.81 5.47 -6.67
N LEU A 72 4.22 6.06 -5.55
CA LEU A 72 4.48 5.36 -4.30
C LEU A 72 3.41 5.74 -3.27
N THR A 73 2.64 4.76 -2.82
CA THR A 73 1.61 4.89 -1.77
C THR A 73 1.80 3.80 -0.73
N PHE A 74 1.46 4.08 0.53
CA PHE A 74 1.74 3.17 1.66
C PHE A 74 0.45 2.58 2.23
N LYS A 75 0.26 1.26 2.05
CA LYS A 75 -0.95 0.52 2.46
C LYS A 75 -1.28 0.64 3.94
N ASP A 76 -0.30 0.40 4.82
CA ASP A 76 -0.57 0.30 6.26
C ASP A 76 -1.04 1.64 6.85
N PRO A 77 -0.36 2.79 6.62
CA PRO A 77 -0.88 4.08 7.10
C PRO A 77 -2.30 4.38 6.60
N CYS A 78 -2.63 4.05 5.35
CA CYS A 78 -3.97 4.25 4.80
C CYS A 78 -5.04 3.43 5.53
N ASN A 79 -4.71 2.21 5.97
CA ASN A 79 -5.66 1.34 6.67
C ASN A 79 -5.72 1.62 8.17
N ILE A 80 -4.58 1.86 8.83
CA ILE A 80 -4.50 2.17 10.27
C ILE A 80 -5.27 3.45 10.60
N GLN A 81 -5.19 4.46 9.74
CA GLN A 81 -5.85 5.75 9.94
C GLN A 81 -7.25 5.80 9.32
N SER A 82 -7.70 4.72 8.67
CA SER A 82 -9.04 4.68 8.09
C SER A 82 -10.09 4.65 9.20
N PRO A 83 -11.01 5.62 9.27
CA PRO A 83 -12.13 5.56 10.22
C PRO A 83 -13.08 4.38 9.91
N GLN A 84 -13.00 3.82 8.70
CA GLN A 84 -13.86 2.74 8.22
C GLN A 84 -13.23 1.34 8.31
N GLY A 85 -12.11 1.18 9.02
CA GLY A 85 -11.44 -0.12 9.15
C GLY A 85 -12.32 -1.22 9.79
N HIS A 86 -13.37 -0.85 10.51
CA HIS A 86 -14.32 -1.77 11.13
C HIS A 86 -15.31 -2.43 10.14
N VAL A 87 -15.41 -1.93 8.90
CA VAL A 87 -16.36 -2.41 7.87
C VAL A 87 -15.69 -2.79 6.55
N GLY A 88 -14.36 -2.70 6.46
CA GLY A 88 -13.63 -3.13 5.27
C GLY A 88 -12.18 -2.64 5.25
N THR A 89 -11.50 -2.98 4.15
CA THR A 89 -10.08 -2.68 3.91
C THR A 89 -9.94 -1.69 2.75
N VAL A 90 -8.99 -0.77 2.87
CA VAL A 90 -8.55 0.11 1.78
C VAL A 90 -7.59 -0.68 0.88
N HIS A 91 -8.07 -1.08 -0.30
CA HIS A 91 -7.29 -1.86 -1.27
C HIS A 91 -6.35 -1.01 -2.14
N SER A 92 -6.69 0.26 -2.36
CA SER A 92 -5.89 1.21 -3.14
C SER A 92 -6.30 2.65 -2.84
N SER A 93 -5.52 3.61 -3.34
CA SER A 93 -5.95 5.00 -3.42
C SER A 93 -6.70 5.28 -4.74
N ASN A 94 -7.06 6.53 -5.00
CA ASN A 94 -7.65 6.97 -6.26
C ASN A 94 -6.58 7.45 -7.27
N LEU A 95 -7.04 7.98 -8.40
CA LEU A 95 -6.18 8.50 -9.48
C LEU A 95 -5.25 9.65 -9.04
N CYS A 96 -5.59 10.42 -8.01
CA CYS A 96 -4.77 11.55 -7.57
C CYS A 96 -4.03 11.27 -6.25
N THR A 97 -4.10 10.04 -5.74
CA THR A 97 -3.40 9.53 -4.54
C THR A 97 -3.78 10.17 -3.20
N GLU A 98 -4.86 10.94 -3.14
CA GLU A 98 -5.31 11.70 -1.97
C GLU A 98 -6.47 11.02 -1.21
N VAL A 99 -7.16 10.05 -1.81
CA VAL A 99 -8.32 9.39 -1.22
C VAL A 99 -8.04 7.93 -0.93
N THR A 100 -8.44 7.45 0.25
CA THR A 100 -8.17 6.09 0.75
C THR A 100 -9.47 5.39 1.17
N PRO A 101 -10.33 4.99 0.21
CA PRO A 101 -11.63 4.45 0.54
C PRO A 101 -11.61 2.92 0.63
N ASN A 102 -12.54 2.36 1.41
CA ASN A 102 -12.84 0.93 1.31
C ASN A 102 -13.49 0.64 -0.05
N THR A 103 -13.22 -0.55 -0.59
CA THR A 103 -13.85 -1.06 -1.82
C THR A 103 -14.10 -2.56 -1.66
N SER A 104 -15.08 -3.10 -2.39
CA SER A 104 -15.32 -4.54 -2.42
C SER A 104 -15.96 -4.95 -3.75
N ALA A 105 -16.28 -6.23 -3.92
CA ALA A 105 -17.00 -6.71 -5.09
C ALA A 105 -18.39 -6.04 -5.28
N ASN A 106 -18.99 -5.52 -4.21
CA ASN A 106 -20.30 -4.88 -4.23
C ASN A 106 -20.25 -3.37 -3.91
N GLU A 107 -19.06 -2.81 -3.64
CA GLU A 107 -18.89 -1.43 -3.21
C GLU A 107 -17.86 -0.71 -4.06
N HIS A 108 -18.35 0.28 -4.81
CA HIS A 108 -17.51 1.22 -5.54
C HIS A 108 -17.46 2.54 -4.76
N ALA A 109 -16.26 2.91 -4.31
CA ALA A 109 -16.05 4.17 -3.62
C ALA A 109 -16.26 5.36 -4.56
N VAL A 110 -16.84 6.44 -4.03
CA VAL A 110 -17.05 7.70 -4.75
C VAL A 110 -16.38 8.83 -4.00
N CYS A 111 -15.67 9.67 -4.73
CA CYS A 111 -14.97 10.82 -4.19
C CYS A 111 -15.78 12.09 -4.47
N ASN A 112 -16.22 12.78 -3.42
CA ASN A 112 -16.95 14.04 -3.50
C ASN A 112 -16.07 15.13 -2.88
N LEU A 113 -15.56 16.05 -3.69
CA LEU A 113 -14.51 16.99 -3.30
C LEU A 113 -14.96 18.44 -3.42
N GLU A 114 -14.45 19.26 -2.51
CA GLU A 114 -14.48 20.72 -2.55
C GLU A 114 -13.14 21.23 -2.01
N SER A 115 -12.75 22.46 -2.37
CA SER A 115 -11.49 23.07 -1.92
C SER A 115 -11.75 24.45 -1.32
N VAL A 116 -11.22 24.69 -0.13
CA VAL A 116 -11.33 25.98 0.56
C VAL A 116 -10.24 26.93 0.05
N ASN A 117 -10.64 28.16 -0.28
CA ASN A 117 -9.69 29.22 -0.64
C ASN A 117 -9.07 29.83 0.62
N PHE A 118 -7.88 29.39 1.02
CA PHE A 118 -7.19 29.94 2.20
C PHE A 118 -6.85 31.43 2.08
N ALA A 119 -6.67 31.97 0.87
CA ALA A 119 -6.31 33.38 0.69
C ALA A 119 -7.41 34.34 1.16
N THR A 120 -8.68 33.90 1.22
CA THR A 120 -9.79 34.71 1.75
C THR A 120 -9.94 34.60 3.27
N HIS A 121 -9.13 33.76 3.91
CA HIS A 121 -9.14 33.51 5.36
C HIS A 121 -7.79 33.91 5.98
N THR A 122 -7.09 34.87 5.35
CA THR A 122 -5.81 35.40 5.84
C THR A 122 -5.96 36.89 6.09
N VAL A 123 -5.81 37.32 7.34
CA VAL A 123 -5.85 38.72 7.75
C VAL A 123 -4.51 39.05 8.41
N ASP A 124 -3.86 40.14 7.97
CA ASP A 124 -2.56 40.57 8.51
C ASP A 124 -1.48 39.47 8.51
N ALA A 125 -1.49 38.61 7.49
CA ALA A 125 -0.61 37.45 7.34
C ALA A 125 -0.77 36.35 8.43
N GLU A 126 -1.88 36.37 9.17
CA GLU A 126 -2.31 35.32 10.07
C GLU A 126 -3.60 34.66 9.53
N LEU A 127 -3.84 33.40 9.93
CA LEU A 127 -5.11 32.74 9.65
C LEU A 127 -6.20 33.39 10.50
N ASP A 128 -7.29 33.86 9.88
CA ASP A 128 -8.47 34.45 10.53
C ASP A 128 -9.15 33.45 11.49
#